data_AF-A0A7T4YJT7-F1
#
_entry.id   AF-A0A7T4YJT7-F1
#
_cell.length_a   1.000
_cell.length_b   1.000
_cell.length_c   1.000
_cell.angle_alpha   90.00
_cell.angle_beta   90.00
_cell.angle_gamma   90.00
#
_symmetry.space_group_name_H-M   'P 1'
#
loop_
_entity.id
_entity.type
_entity.pdbx_description
1 polymer ?
#
loop_
_entity_poly.entity_id
_entity_poly.type
_entity_poly.pdbx_seq_one_letter_code
_entity_poly.pdbx_strand_id
1 'polypeptide(L)'
;MKFKTLLPLLLAVLLLPACQQTGRIPLDQETQAEKESTQANPIEMRQFADQVAQDMNQKIAAAPVIVNTPGKVTVIMGNFDNKTGTTSTNDFEYLAKRIRSDLINSFASNKLKFVEKRSRMNVLAEREKIGTAATPAEPPAYDPATTYTLNGDFYRLKRQRTNLYYFEFQLVNFGTNEIVFSSSTEYKSISGQ
;
A
#
# COMPACT_ATOMS: atom_id res chain seq x y z
N MET A 1 71.97 45.07 -2.03
CA MET A 1 70.89 45.73 -2.83
C MET A 1 70.01 44.61 -3.39
N LYS A 2 68.90 44.28 -2.73
CA LYS A 2 67.51 44.75 -2.95
C LYS A 2 66.89 44.30 -4.30
N PHE A 3 65.95 43.35 -4.17
CA PHE A 3 64.63 43.26 -4.81
C PHE A 3 64.50 43.02 -6.32
N LYS A 4 63.90 41.87 -6.70
CA LYS A 4 62.50 41.79 -7.20
C LYS A 4 62.16 40.37 -7.68
N THR A 5 61.56 39.57 -6.79
CA THR A 5 60.82 38.36 -7.16
C THR A 5 59.38 38.78 -7.45
N LEU A 6 58.94 38.63 -8.71
CA LEU A 6 57.57 38.82 -9.15
C LEU A 6 56.73 37.62 -8.71
N LEU A 7 55.75 37.88 -7.85
CA LEU A 7 54.74 36.93 -7.40
C LEU A 7 53.54 37.00 -8.37
N PRO A 8 53.10 35.89 -8.99
CA PRO A 8 51.87 35.90 -9.77
C PRO A 8 50.66 35.79 -8.84
N LEU A 9 49.72 36.71 -9.05
CA LEU A 9 48.42 36.79 -8.41
C LEU A 9 47.57 35.57 -8.81
N LEU A 10 47.41 34.60 -7.92
CA LEU A 10 46.52 33.46 -8.13
C LEU A 10 45.06 33.91 -7.90
N LEU A 11 44.31 34.02 -9.00
CA LEU A 11 42.90 34.37 -9.00
C LEU A 11 42.09 33.15 -8.51
N ALA A 12 41.75 33.10 -7.23
CA ALA A 12 40.85 32.10 -6.66
C ALA A 12 39.40 32.42 -7.06
N VAL A 13 38.94 31.85 -8.16
CA VAL A 13 37.52 31.83 -8.52
C VAL A 13 36.81 30.88 -7.58
N LEU A 14 36.12 31.44 -6.58
CA LEU A 14 35.15 30.71 -5.75
C LEU A 14 33.99 30.24 -6.63
N LEU A 15 34.11 29.03 -7.19
CA LEU A 15 32.99 28.26 -7.69
C LEU A 15 32.19 27.76 -6.47
N LEU A 16 31.30 28.60 -5.94
CA LEU A 16 30.23 28.11 -5.10
C LEU A 16 29.32 27.26 -6.00
N PRO A 17 29.21 25.93 -5.79
CA PRO A 17 28.19 25.17 -6.49
C PRO A 17 26.85 25.79 -6.11
N ALA A 18 26.13 26.29 -7.10
CA ALA A 18 24.81 26.85 -6.94
C ALA A 18 23.93 25.78 -6.29
N CYS A 19 23.64 25.95 -5.00
CA CYS A 19 22.67 25.15 -4.28
C CYS A 19 21.28 25.55 -4.77
N GLN A 20 20.91 25.08 -5.97
CA GLN A 20 19.55 25.04 -6.45
C GLN A 20 18.93 23.70 -6.05
N GLN A 21 18.89 23.40 -4.74
CA GLN A 21 17.93 22.43 -4.26
C GLN A 21 16.55 23.07 -4.35
N THR A 22 15.90 22.88 -5.49
CA THR A 22 14.45 23.02 -5.62
C THR A 22 13.81 22.33 -4.42
N GLY A 23 12.96 23.02 -3.65
CA GLY A 23 12.39 22.55 -2.37
C GLY A 23 11.44 21.35 -2.44
N ARG A 24 11.59 20.49 -3.44
CA ARG A 24 10.89 19.21 -3.61
C ARG A 24 11.93 18.10 -3.62
N ILE A 25 11.82 17.20 -2.66
CA ILE A 25 12.66 16.02 -2.55
C ILE A 25 11.98 14.90 -3.36
N PRO A 26 12.71 14.16 -4.22
CA PRO A 26 12.16 13.03 -4.96
C PRO A 26 11.52 11.98 -4.03
N LEU A 27 10.43 11.33 -4.47
CA LEU A 27 9.68 10.34 -3.69
C LEU A 27 10.43 9.01 -3.46
N ASP A 28 11.59 8.86 -4.07
CA ASP A 28 12.49 7.71 -3.97
C ASP A 28 13.73 8.01 -3.12
N GLN A 29 13.82 9.21 -2.53
CA GLN A 29 14.94 9.62 -1.69
C GLN A 29 14.51 9.87 -0.26
N GLU A 30 15.29 9.35 0.68
CA GLU A 30 15.13 9.62 2.11
C GLU A 30 15.89 10.89 2.51
N THR A 31 15.22 11.72 3.29
CA THR A 31 15.84 12.84 4.01
C THR A 31 16.62 12.36 5.24
N GLN A 32 17.54 13.18 5.72
CA GLN A 32 18.28 12.88 6.95
C GLN A 32 17.36 12.73 8.16
N ALA A 33 16.30 13.56 8.25
CA ALA A 33 15.32 13.49 9.32
C ALA A 33 14.52 12.17 9.29
N GLU A 34 14.21 11.65 8.11
CA GLU A 34 13.53 10.35 7.96
C GLU A 34 14.43 9.18 8.39
N LYS A 35 15.73 9.24 8.08
CA LYS A 35 16.71 8.21 8.50
C LYS A 35 16.84 8.09 10.02
N GLU A 36 16.70 9.21 10.71
CA GLU A 36 16.79 9.27 12.17
C GLU A 36 15.44 8.99 12.86
N SER A 37 14.35 8.97 12.10
CA SER A 37 13.00 8.78 12.65
C SER A 37 12.74 7.35 13.12
N THR A 38 11.97 7.24 14.20
CA THR A 38 11.48 5.94 14.66
C THR A 38 10.25 5.45 13.89
N GLN A 39 9.61 6.34 13.13
CA GLN A 39 8.41 6.09 12.37
C GLN A 39 8.64 5.10 11.23
N ALA A 40 7.55 4.68 10.59
CA ALA A 40 7.66 3.83 9.41
C ALA A 40 8.11 4.69 8.24
N ASN A 41 9.11 4.21 7.49
CA ASN A 41 9.58 4.93 6.32
C ASN A 41 8.50 4.87 5.22
N PRO A 42 8.03 6.02 4.70
CA PRO A 42 6.97 6.04 3.68
C PRO A 42 7.34 5.29 2.39
N ILE A 43 8.62 5.32 1.99
CA ILE A 43 9.12 4.64 0.78
C ILE A 43 9.05 3.13 0.98
N GLU A 44 9.55 2.63 2.12
CA GLU A 44 9.49 1.20 2.46
C GLU A 44 8.04 0.72 2.58
N MET A 45 7.15 1.52 3.19
CA MET A 45 5.73 1.19 3.28
C MET A 45 5.05 1.11 1.92
N ARG A 46 5.40 2.01 1.00
CA ARG A 46 4.89 1.98 -0.37
C ARG A 46 5.32 0.70 -1.09
N GLN A 47 6.62 0.39 -1.04
CA GLN A 47 7.17 -0.83 -1.64
C GLN A 47 6.54 -2.09 -1.04
N PHE A 48 6.35 -2.11 0.28
CA PHE A 48 5.68 -3.21 0.94
C PHE A 48 4.23 -3.36 0.50
N ALA A 49 3.47 -2.25 0.43
CA ALA A 49 2.09 -2.28 -0.06
C ALA A 49 2.00 -2.82 -1.50
N ASP A 50 2.90 -2.40 -2.38
CA ASP A 50 2.97 -2.88 -3.76
C ASP A 50 3.24 -4.39 -3.81
N GLN A 51 4.22 -4.85 -3.02
CA GLN A 51 4.57 -6.26 -2.90
C GLN A 51 3.42 -7.10 -2.34
N VAL A 52 2.73 -6.61 -1.31
CA VAL A 52 1.56 -7.28 -0.71
C VAL A 52 0.45 -7.37 -1.74
N ALA A 53 0.11 -6.30 -2.45
CA ALA A 53 -0.95 -6.34 -3.45
C ALA A 53 -0.63 -7.31 -4.59
N GLN A 54 0.61 -7.33 -5.08
CA GLN A 54 1.04 -8.25 -6.12
C GLN A 54 0.98 -9.72 -5.65
N ASP A 55 1.58 -10.02 -4.50
CA ASP A 55 1.62 -11.37 -3.93
C ASP A 55 0.21 -11.87 -3.58
N MET A 56 -0.60 -11.02 -2.96
CA MET A 56 -2.00 -11.31 -2.64
C MET A 56 -2.81 -11.64 -3.89
N ASN A 57 -2.69 -10.86 -4.96
CA ASN A 57 -3.36 -11.14 -6.22
C ASN A 57 -2.97 -12.49 -6.81
N GLN A 58 -1.67 -12.80 -6.83
CA GLN A 58 -1.18 -14.07 -7.36
C GLN A 58 -1.68 -15.26 -6.54
N LYS A 59 -1.58 -15.17 -5.21
CA LYS A 59 -1.98 -16.24 -4.30
C LYS A 59 -3.50 -16.46 -4.27
N ILE A 60 -4.30 -15.40 -4.30
CA ILE A 60 -5.76 -15.50 -4.40
C ILE A 60 -6.16 -16.13 -5.74
N ALA A 61 -5.56 -15.70 -6.85
CA ALA A 61 -5.87 -16.27 -8.17
C ALA A 61 -5.52 -17.77 -8.25
N ALA A 62 -4.51 -18.22 -7.50
CA ALA A 62 -4.11 -19.62 -7.41
C ALA A 62 -4.88 -20.44 -6.36
N ALA A 63 -5.71 -19.81 -5.52
CA ALA A 63 -6.41 -20.50 -4.45
C ALA A 63 -7.40 -21.55 -5.03
N PRO A 64 -7.45 -22.78 -4.51
CA PRO A 64 -8.30 -23.85 -5.07
C PRO A 64 -9.76 -23.45 -5.19
N VAL A 65 -10.29 -22.72 -4.21
CA VAL A 65 -11.67 -22.21 -4.21
C VAL A 65 -11.96 -21.28 -5.39
N ILE A 66 -10.97 -20.51 -5.85
CA ILE A 66 -11.09 -19.61 -7.01
C ILE A 66 -10.92 -20.38 -8.31
N VAL A 67 -9.93 -21.27 -8.38
CA VAL A 67 -9.62 -22.06 -9.59
C VAL A 67 -10.77 -22.99 -9.95
N ASN A 68 -11.35 -23.67 -8.95
CA ASN A 68 -12.38 -24.70 -9.13
C ASN A 68 -13.80 -24.13 -9.27
N THR A 69 -14.02 -22.86 -8.95
CA THR A 69 -15.34 -22.24 -9.12
C THR A 69 -15.60 -21.95 -10.61
N PRO A 70 -16.74 -22.41 -11.17
CA PRO A 70 -17.13 -22.04 -12.53
C PRO A 70 -17.51 -20.56 -12.58
N GLY A 71 -16.91 -19.81 -13.50
CA GLY A 71 -17.23 -18.41 -13.73
C GLY A 71 -16.36 -17.42 -12.94
N LYS A 72 -16.94 -16.24 -12.65
CA LYS A 72 -16.26 -15.15 -11.94
C LYS A 72 -16.60 -15.19 -10.45
N VAL A 73 -15.56 -15.09 -9.63
CA VAL A 73 -15.66 -14.97 -8.18
C VAL A 73 -15.62 -13.51 -7.78
N THR A 74 -16.54 -13.10 -6.90
CA THR A 74 -16.56 -11.75 -6.35
C THR A 74 -15.83 -11.73 -5.02
N VAL A 75 -14.84 -10.85 -4.88
CA VAL A 75 -14.08 -10.65 -3.64
C VAL A 75 -14.41 -9.26 -3.11
N ILE A 76 -15.17 -9.21 -2.02
CA ILE A 76 -15.47 -8.00 -1.28
C ILE A 76 -14.26 -7.66 -0.41
N MET A 77 -13.73 -6.45 -0.58
CA MET A 77 -12.67 -5.96 0.31
C MET A 77 -13.25 -5.69 1.69
N GLY A 78 -12.79 -6.48 2.65
CA GLY A 78 -13.15 -6.38 4.05
C GLY A 78 -12.27 -5.40 4.82
N ASN A 79 -12.12 -5.70 6.10
CA ASN A 79 -11.36 -4.86 7.02
C ASN A 79 -9.89 -5.23 6.93
N PHE A 80 -9.05 -4.21 6.90
CA PHE A 80 -7.63 -4.34 7.17
C PHE A 80 -7.39 -3.70 8.51
N ASP A 81 -6.81 -4.44 9.45
CA ASP A 81 -6.56 -3.96 10.80
C ASP A 81 -5.07 -3.69 11.04
N ASN A 82 -4.80 -2.59 11.73
CA ASN A 82 -3.48 -2.31 12.25
C ASN A 82 -3.30 -3.05 13.58
N LYS A 83 -2.52 -4.13 13.59
CA LYS A 83 -2.13 -4.84 14.81
C LYS A 83 -0.77 -4.38 15.33
N THR A 84 -0.20 -3.32 14.76
CA THR A 84 1.05 -2.74 15.23
C THR A 84 0.81 -1.84 16.43
N GLY A 85 1.72 -1.86 17.40
CA GLY A 85 1.75 -0.88 18.49
C GLY A 85 2.54 0.39 18.16
N THR A 86 3.15 0.49 16.98
CA THR A 86 4.15 1.52 16.65
C THR A 86 3.89 2.28 15.36
N THR A 87 3.04 1.76 14.47
CA THR A 87 2.68 2.46 13.22
C THR A 87 1.46 3.31 13.48
N SER A 88 1.51 4.58 13.06
CA SER A 88 0.37 5.49 13.24
C SER A 88 -0.83 5.00 12.41
N THR A 89 -2.04 5.36 12.86
CA THR A 89 -3.28 5.05 12.12
C THR A 89 -3.25 5.64 10.70
N ASN A 90 -2.70 6.86 10.55
CA ASN A 90 -2.64 7.53 9.25
C ASN A 90 -1.73 6.79 8.26
N ASP A 91 -0.56 6.33 8.71
CA ASP A 91 0.38 5.58 7.87
C ASP A 91 -0.23 4.24 7.44
N PHE A 92 -0.91 3.57 8.38
CA PHE A 92 -1.62 2.34 8.08
C PHE A 92 -2.77 2.56 7.10
N GLU A 93 -3.57 3.62 7.26
CA GLU A 93 -4.64 3.95 6.32
C GLU A 93 -4.12 4.19 4.91
N TYR A 94 -2.97 4.85 4.78
CA TYR A 94 -2.30 5.04 3.49
C TYR A 94 -1.96 3.69 2.84
N LEU A 95 -1.29 2.80 3.59
CA LEU A 95 -0.94 1.45 3.13
C LEU A 95 -2.19 0.66 2.72
N ALA A 96 -3.22 0.69 3.56
CA ALA A 96 -4.47 -0.03 3.33
C ALA A 96 -5.24 0.51 2.11
N LYS A 97 -5.20 1.84 1.86
CA LYS A 97 -5.78 2.45 0.65
C LYS A 97 -5.01 2.06 -0.60
N ARG A 98 -3.68 2.01 -0.53
CA ARG A 98 -2.82 1.62 -1.65
C ARG A 98 -3.06 0.17 -2.06
N ILE A 99 -2.99 -0.77 -1.11
CA ILE A 99 -3.29 -2.19 -1.37
C ILE A 99 -4.65 -2.34 -2.04
N ARG A 100 -5.70 -1.70 -1.50
CA ARG A 100 -7.06 -1.75 -2.09
C ARG A 100 -7.09 -1.23 -3.53
N SER A 101 -6.45 -0.09 -3.78
CA SER A 101 -6.35 0.49 -5.13
C SER A 101 -5.68 -0.48 -6.10
N ASP A 102 -4.58 -1.09 -5.69
CA ASP A 102 -3.82 -2.00 -6.56
C ASP A 102 -4.58 -3.31 -6.80
N LEU A 103 -5.31 -3.83 -5.81
CA LEU A 103 -6.18 -5.00 -5.99
C LEU A 103 -7.34 -4.70 -6.95
N ILE A 104 -8.05 -3.57 -6.78
CA ILE A 104 -9.15 -3.17 -7.68
C ILE A 104 -8.66 -3.01 -9.12
N ASN A 105 -7.51 -2.37 -9.30
CA ASN A 105 -6.94 -2.10 -10.62
C ASN A 105 -6.22 -3.31 -11.21
N SER A 106 -6.01 -4.36 -10.42
CA SER A 106 -5.38 -5.56 -10.93
C SER A 106 -6.31 -6.31 -11.87
N PHE A 107 -5.82 -6.61 -13.07
CA PHE A 107 -6.44 -7.55 -13.99
C PHE A 107 -6.03 -9.00 -13.66
N ALA A 108 -5.73 -9.29 -12.38
CA ALA A 108 -5.00 -10.47 -11.94
C ALA A 108 -5.58 -11.79 -12.45
N SER A 109 -6.90 -11.87 -12.64
CA SER A 109 -7.46 -12.86 -13.55
C SER A 109 -8.82 -12.46 -14.07
N ASN A 110 -9.18 -12.94 -15.26
CA ASN A 110 -10.54 -12.86 -15.81
C ASN A 110 -11.60 -13.53 -14.90
N LYS A 111 -11.17 -14.32 -13.90
CA LYS A 111 -12.03 -15.00 -12.93
C LYS A 111 -12.27 -14.20 -11.64
N LEU A 112 -11.51 -13.15 -11.37
CA LEU A 112 -11.63 -12.39 -10.13
C LEU A 112 -12.26 -11.02 -10.39
N LYS A 113 -13.14 -10.62 -9.48
CA LYS A 113 -13.68 -9.26 -9.42
C LYS A 113 -13.59 -8.74 -8.00
N PHE A 114 -12.71 -7.79 -7.77
CA PHE A 114 -12.65 -7.07 -6.50
C PHE A 114 -13.75 -6.01 -6.45
N VAL A 115 -14.43 -5.91 -5.31
CA VAL A 115 -15.47 -4.91 -5.06
C VAL A 115 -15.28 -4.26 -3.69
N GLU A 116 -15.59 -2.96 -3.62
CA GLU A 116 -15.64 -2.24 -2.34
C GLU A 116 -16.88 -2.61 -1.52
N LYS A 117 -16.80 -2.36 -0.21
CA LYS A 117 -17.91 -2.61 0.70
C LYS A 117 -19.13 -1.74 0.36
N ARG A 118 -20.32 -2.34 0.34
CA ARG A 118 -21.59 -1.65 0.05
C ARG A 118 -21.82 -0.40 0.88
N SER A 119 -21.48 -0.42 2.17
CA SER A 119 -21.64 0.75 3.03
C SER A 119 -20.86 1.97 2.52
N ARG A 120 -19.69 1.76 1.90
CA ARG A 120 -18.92 2.86 1.29
C ARG A 120 -19.57 3.33 -0.01
N MET A 121 -20.11 2.40 -0.80
CA MET A 121 -20.83 2.73 -2.03
C MET A 121 -22.11 3.50 -1.77
N ASN A 122 -22.86 3.17 -0.72
CA ASN A 122 -24.10 3.87 -0.35
C ASN A 122 -23.82 5.33 0.01
N VAL A 123 -22.77 5.60 0.80
CA VAL A 123 -22.35 6.98 1.13
C VAL A 123 -22.00 7.78 -0.13
N LEU A 124 -21.33 7.15 -1.10
CA LEU A 124 -21.03 7.80 -2.38
C LEU A 124 -22.31 8.03 -3.20
N ALA A 125 -23.19 7.04 -3.32
CA ALA A 125 -24.44 7.16 -4.06
C ALA A 125 -25.35 8.26 -3.50
N GLU A 126 -25.42 8.38 -2.17
CA GLU A 126 -26.13 9.46 -1.47
C GLU A 126 -25.53 10.83 -1.79
N ARG A 127 -24.19 10.95 -1.76
CA ARG A 127 -23.49 12.21 -2.06
C ARG A 127 -23.66 12.63 -3.52
N GLU A 128 -23.54 11.67 -4.44
CA GLU A 128 -23.59 11.91 -5.88
C GLU A 128 -25.04 11.92 -6.44
N LYS A 129 -26.05 11.69 -5.58
CA LYS A 129 -27.48 11.57 -5.95
C LYS A 129 -27.70 10.62 -7.13
N ILE A 130 -27.00 9.48 -7.13
CA ILE A 130 -27.14 8.47 -8.19
C ILE A 130 -28.43 7.70 -7.95
N GLY A 131 -29.40 7.90 -8.85
CA GLY A 131 -30.78 7.42 -8.73
C GLY A 131 -31.76 8.57 -8.50
N THR A 132 -33.05 8.30 -8.54
CA THR A 132 -34.05 9.30 -8.12
C THR A 132 -34.31 9.13 -6.62
N ALA A 133 -34.75 10.18 -5.93
CA ALA A 133 -35.13 10.07 -4.52
C ALA A 133 -36.20 8.98 -4.25
N ALA A 134 -36.94 8.57 -5.28
CA ALA A 134 -37.94 7.51 -5.23
C ALA A 134 -37.38 6.11 -5.56
N THR A 135 -36.19 6.01 -6.15
CA THR A 135 -35.57 4.73 -6.53
C THR A 135 -34.04 4.89 -6.53
N PRO A 136 -33.40 4.74 -5.35
CA PRO A 136 -31.95 4.70 -5.26
C PRO A 136 -31.40 3.59 -6.16
N ALA A 137 -30.30 3.86 -6.87
CA ALA A 137 -29.64 2.81 -7.63
C ALA A 137 -28.94 1.84 -6.67
N GLU A 138 -29.58 0.72 -6.36
CA GLU A 138 -28.97 -0.31 -5.51
C GLU A 138 -28.05 -1.25 -6.32
N PRO A 139 -26.85 -1.54 -5.82
CA PRO A 139 -26.01 -2.58 -6.41
C PRO A 139 -26.71 -3.94 -6.39
N PRO A 140 -26.62 -4.74 -7.47
CA PRO A 140 -27.25 -6.06 -7.52
C PRO A 140 -26.77 -6.95 -6.38
N ALA A 141 -27.66 -7.80 -5.86
CA ALA A 141 -27.36 -8.80 -4.83
C ALA A 141 -26.15 -9.64 -5.22
N TYR A 142 -25.24 -9.88 -4.26
CA TYR A 142 -24.13 -10.80 -4.45
C TYR A 142 -24.63 -12.23 -4.26
N ASP A 143 -24.15 -13.15 -5.09
CA ASP A 143 -24.40 -14.58 -4.89
C ASP A 143 -23.51 -15.10 -3.74
N PRO A 144 -24.09 -15.57 -2.62
CA PRO A 144 -23.31 -16.01 -1.46
C PRO A 144 -22.41 -17.21 -1.73
N ALA A 145 -22.70 -18.04 -2.75
CA ALA A 145 -21.88 -19.20 -3.09
C ALA A 145 -20.57 -18.80 -3.81
N THR A 146 -20.58 -17.68 -4.52
CA THR A 146 -19.46 -17.19 -5.35
C THR A 146 -18.85 -15.88 -4.84
N THR A 147 -19.21 -15.50 -3.61
CA THR A 147 -18.75 -14.25 -2.99
C THR A 147 -17.91 -14.54 -1.75
N TYR A 148 -16.79 -13.84 -1.63
CA TYR A 148 -15.85 -13.98 -0.53
C TYR A 148 -15.52 -12.60 0.03
N THR A 149 -15.18 -12.53 1.31
CA THR A 149 -14.68 -11.33 1.97
C THR A 149 -13.19 -11.49 2.22
N LEU A 150 -12.41 -10.50 1.80
CA LEU A 150 -10.96 -10.44 2.02
C LEU A 150 -10.66 -9.57 3.25
N ASN A 151 -10.16 -10.19 4.31
CA ASN A 151 -9.72 -9.49 5.52
C ASN A 151 -8.19 -9.61 5.65
N GLY A 152 -7.58 -8.72 6.41
CA GLY A 152 -6.15 -8.80 6.67
C GLY A 152 -5.68 -8.04 7.90
N ASP A 153 -4.55 -8.48 8.43
CA ASP A 153 -3.93 -7.96 9.64
C ASP A 153 -2.50 -7.53 9.32
N PHE A 154 -2.17 -6.29 9.66
CA PHE A 154 -0.86 -5.71 9.45
C PHE A 154 -0.05 -5.66 10.75
N TYR A 155 1.19 -6.14 10.66
CA TYR A 155 2.16 -6.18 11.73
C TYR A 155 3.48 -5.50 11.29
N ARG A 156 4.14 -4.84 12.24
CA ARG A 156 5.45 -4.23 12.07
C ARG A 156 6.27 -4.49 13.32
N LEU A 157 7.45 -5.06 13.13
CA LEU A 157 8.44 -5.28 14.18
C LEU A 157 9.68 -4.43 13.86
N LYS A 158 10.06 -3.56 14.78
CA LYS A 158 11.30 -2.79 14.69
C LYS A 158 12.31 -3.31 15.70
N ARG A 159 13.51 -3.68 15.26
CA ARG A 159 14.63 -4.07 16.11
C ARG A 159 15.89 -3.34 15.64
N GLN A 160 16.36 -2.38 16.43
CA GLN A 160 17.49 -1.52 16.08
C GLN A 160 17.30 -0.90 14.69
N ARG A 161 18.15 -1.29 13.72
CA ARG A 161 18.16 -0.81 12.34
C ARG A 161 17.32 -1.67 11.39
N THR A 162 16.66 -2.73 11.87
CA THR A 162 15.86 -3.63 11.05
C THR A 162 14.38 -3.40 11.27
N ASN A 163 13.65 -3.20 10.17
CA ASN A 163 12.20 -3.21 10.15
C ASN A 163 11.72 -4.49 9.46
N LEU A 164 10.81 -5.22 10.10
CA LEU A 164 10.08 -6.33 9.49
C LEU A 164 8.62 -5.92 9.38
N TYR A 165 8.10 -5.95 8.17
CA TYR A 165 6.71 -5.73 7.82
C TYR A 165 6.10 -7.10 7.50
N TYR A 166 4.94 -7.38 8.09
CA TYR A 166 4.22 -8.63 7.90
C TYR A 166 2.75 -8.30 7.68
N PHE A 167 2.15 -8.88 6.64
CA PHE A 167 0.74 -8.71 6.33
C PHE A 167 0.14 -10.09 6.13
N GLU A 168 -0.83 -10.44 6.96
CA GLU A 168 -1.62 -11.65 6.83
C GLU A 168 -2.98 -11.32 6.23
N PHE A 169 -3.49 -12.20 5.40
CA PHE A 169 -4.80 -12.03 4.79
C PHE A 169 -5.52 -13.34 4.62
N GLN A 170 -6.84 -13.27 4.71
CA GLN A 170 -7.72 -14.42 4.63
C GLN A 170 -8.93 -14.14 3.75
N LEU A 171 -9.34 -15.15 2.98
CA LEU A 171 -10.61 -15.16 2.28
C LEU A 171 -11.62 -15.95 3.10
N VAL A 172 -12.76 -15.30 3.34
CA VAL A 172 -13.88 -15.85 4.09
C VAL A 172 -15.06 -15.99 3.14
N ASN A 173 -15.66 -17.17 3.04
CA ASN A 173 -16.87 -17.35 2.23
C ASN A 173 -18.02 -16.52 2.82
N PHE A 174 -18.70 -15.74 1.97
CA PHE A 174 -19.71 -14.78 2.41
C PHE A 174 -20.98 -15.45 2.96
N GLY A 175 -21.37 -16.62 2.43
CA GLY A 175 -22.56 -17.34 2.88
C GLY A 175 -22.35 -18.16 4.16
N THR A 176 -21.17 -18.76 4.32
CA THR A 176 -20.89 -19.73 5.41
C THR A 176 -20.01 -19.17 6.52
N ASN A 177 -19.33 -18.04 6.30
CA ASN A 177 -18.31 -17.48 7.19
C ASN A 177 -17.08 -18.38 7.41
N GLU A 178 -16.86 -19.38 6.55
CA GLU A 178 -15.68 -20.24 6.60
C GLU A 178 -14.45 -19.55 6.01
N ILE A 179 -13.30 -19.67 6.67
CA ILE A 179 -12.01 -19.26 6.10
C ILE A 179 -11.57 -20.31 5.08
N VAL A 180 -11.68 -19.98 3.80
CA VAL A 180 -11.37 -20.90 2.69
C VAL A 180 -9.92 -20.79 2.22
N PHE A 181 -9.24 -19.71 2.60
CA PHE A 181 -7.85 -19.45 2.23
C PHE A 181 -7.23 -18.47 3.23
N SER A 182 -5.97 -18.71 3.61
CA SER A 182 -5.15 -17.76 4.37
C SER A 182 -3.72 -17.79 3.84
N SER A 183 -3.06 -16.64 3.84
CA SER A 183 -1.66 -16.49 3.49
C SER A 183 -1.10 -15.23 4.13
N SER A 184 0.22 -15.11 4.13
CA SER A 184 0.94 -13.91 4.52
C SER A 184 1.98 -13.48 3.50
N THR A 185 2.43 -12.24 3.65
CA THR A 185 3.53 -11.62 2.91
C THR A 185 4.45 -10.91 3.91
N GLU A 186 5.76 -11.12 3.76
CA GLU A 186 6.79 -10.54 4.60
C GLU A 186 7.73 -9.65 3.80
N TYR A 187 8.17 -8.55 4.40
CA TYR A 187 9.16 -7.65 3.84
C TYR A 187 10.10 -7.17 4.94
N LYS A 188 11.40 -7.37 4.71
CA LYS A 188 12.45 -6.98 5.65
C LYS A 188 13.27 -5.85 5.04
N SER A 189 13.41 -4.75 5.78
CA SER A 189 14.31 -3.65 5.44
C SER A 189 15.36 -3.42 6.53
N ILE A 190 16.52 -2.94 6.11
CA ILE A 190 17.63 -2.54 6.98
C ILE A 190 17.90 -1.05 6.72
N SER A 191 17.62 -0.19 7.71
CA SER A 191 17.80 1.25 7.58
C SER A 191 19.28 1.63 7.56
N GLY A 192 19.68 2.40 6.54
CA GLY A 192 20.98 3.05 6.40
C GLY A 192 22.08 2.22 5.71
N GLN A 193 21.71 1.49 4.65
CA GLN A 193 22.65 1.10 3.60
C GLN A 193 22.52 2.04 2.39
#